data_AF-A0A850CBL5-F1
#
_entry.id   AF-A0A850CBL5-F1
#
_cell.length_a   1.000
_cell.length_b   1.000
_cell.length_c   1.000
_cell.angle_alpha   90.00
_cell.angle_beta   90.00
_cell.angle_gamma   90.00
#
_symmetry.space_group_name_H-M   'P 1'
#
loop_
_entity.id
_entity.type
_entity.pdbx_description
1 polymer ?
#
loop_
_entity_poly.entity_id
_entity_poly.type
_entity_poly.pdbx_seq_one_letter_code
_entity_poly.pdbx_strand_id
1 'polypeptide(L)'
;VDADPAAHLDFVFGLAESTGAPVDLHLDFSDDPAASQIDLVAERTRTLGFQGRVAIGHVTTLAAMDDPDKALAALADAGIALAVMPATDLYLAGHPRAASGGFATRSVAPVLRAAELGVRVSIANNNLCNPFAPYGNGSQLQAAWLAGLLFRAVSPADRRVLLDAITANPAAVLGLPERGPVPGAAADLVVVDADRLGDVVVQAPRIAAVVEDGALL
;
A
#
# COMPACT_ATOMS: atom_id res chain seq x y z
N VAL A 1 -10.10 -17.54 7.35
CA VAL A 1 -11.26 -16.65 7.14
C VAL A 1 -12.04 -16.65 8.44
N ASP A 2 -12.32 -15.46 8.99
CA ASP A 2 -13.10 -15.32 10.21
C ASP A 2 -14.54 -15.79 10.00
N ALA A 3 -15.10 -16.45 11.02
CA ALA A 3 -16.47 -16.95 10.97
C ALA A 3 -17.51 -15.82 11.04
N ASP A 4 -17.16 -14.69 11.67
CA ASP A 4 -17.95 -13.46 11.74
C ASP A 4 -17.03 -12.24 11.62
N PRO A 5 -16.80 -11.73 10.39
CA PRO A 5 -15.95 -10.58 10.16
C PRO A 5 -16.44 -9.30 10.85
N ALA A 6 -17.75 -9.11 10.99
CA ALA A 6 -18.31 -7.92 11.61
C ALA A 6 -17.97 -7.90 13.11
N ALA A 7 -18.18 -9.00 13.81
CA ALA A 7 -17.83 -9.13 15.22
C ALA A 7 -16.31 -9.01 15.45
N HIS A 8 -15.48 -9.55 14.54
CA HIS A 8 -14.03 -9.39 14.63
C HIS A 8 -13.60 -7.92 14.48
N LEU A 9 -14.17 -7.21 13.51
CA LEU A 9 -13.89 -5.78 13.34
C LEU A 9 -14.36 -4.96 14.55
N ASP A 10 -15.52 -5.27 15.14
CA ASP A 10 -15.99 -4.60 16.35
C ASP A 10 -15.01 -4.78 17.51
N PHE A 11 -14.44 -5.98 17.66
CA PHE A 11 -13.39 -6.24 18.65
C PHE A 11 -12.12 -5.43 18.38
N VAL A 12 -11.61 -5.44 17.14
CA VAL A 12 -10.38 -4.72 16.77
C VAL A 12 -10.52 -3.22 16.99
N PHE A 13 -11.63 -2.63 16.50
CA PHE A 13 -11.88 -1.19 16.67
C PHE A 13 -12.13 -0.83 18.14
N GLY A 14 -12.82 -1.67 18.92
CA GLY A 14 -12.98 -1.47 20.36
C GLY A 14 -11.65 -1.50 21.12
N LEU A 15 -10.74 -2.40 20.74
CA LEU A 15 -9.38 -2.42 21.31
C LEU A 15 -8.60 -1.15 20.94
N ALA A 16 -8.67 -0.72 19.68
CA ALA A 16 -8.01 0.49 19.21
C ALA A 16 -8.53 1.75 19.93
N GLU A 17 -9.84 1.84 20.18
CA GLU A 17 -10.44 2.93 20.95
C GLU A 17 -9.93 2.95 22.39
N SER A 18 -9.95 1.79 23.07
CA SER A 18 -9.53 1.69 24.48
C SER A 18 -8.04 1.97 24.71
N THR A 19 -7.20 1.76 23.69
CA THR A 19 -5.73 1.92 23.77
C THR A 19 -5.23 3.21 23.14
N GLY A 20 -6.06 3.88 22.33
CA GLY A 20 -5.62 5.01 21.50
C GLY A 20 -4.68 4.61 20.35
N ALA A 21 -4.58 3.32 20.01
CA ALA A 21 -3.77 2.84 18.90
C ALA A 21 -4.46 3.08 17.54
N PRO A 22 -3.70 3.25 16.44
CA PRO A 22 -4.26 3.16 15.08
C PRO A 22 -4.61 1.72 14.71
N VAL A 23 -5.30 1.54 13.59
CA VAL A 23 -5.70 0.22 13.05
C VAL A 23 -4.96 -0.05 11.74
N ASP A 24 -4.37 -1.24 11.61
CA ASP A 24 -3.81 -1.75 10.35
C ASP A 24 -4.33 -3.17 10.13
N LEU A 25 -5.04 -3.40 9.02
CA LEU A 25 -5.73 -4.66 8.74
C LEU A 25 -5.14 -5.33 7.50
N HIS A 26 -4.82 -6.63 7.62
CA HIS A 26 -4.70 -7.48 6.43
C HIS A 26 -6.11 -7.80 5.95
N LEU A 27 -6.52 -7.17 4.85
CA LEU A 27 -7.89 -7.23 4.35
C LEU A 27 -7.94 -7.82 2.95
N ASP A 28 -8.99 -8.59 2.66
CA ASP A 28 -9.39 -8.96 1.30
C ASP A 28 -8.26 -9.59 0.45
N PHE A 29 -7.62 -10.63 1.01
CA PHE A 29 -6.66 -11.48 0.30
C PHE A 29 -7.38 -12.60 -0.48
N SER A 30 -8.15 -12.22 -1.49
CA SER A 30 -8.99 -13.10 -2.30
C SER A 30 -9.12 -12.57 -3.73
N ASP A 31 -9.59 -13.42 -4.66
CA ASP A 31 -10.04 -13.04 -6.00
C ASP A 31 -11.58 -13.06 -6.11
N ASP A 32 -12.30 -13.09 -4.97
CA ASP A 32 -13.78 -13.04 -4.90
C ASP A 32 -14.27 -11.64 -4.46
N PRO A 33 -14.77 -10.80 -5.39
CA PRO A 33 -15.37 -9.51 -5.10
C PRO A 33 -16.49 -9.52 -4.07
N ALA A 34 -17.29 -10.58 -4.00
CA ALA A 34 -18.45 -10.66 -3.12
C ALA A 34 -18.06 -10.83 -1.64
N ALA A 35 -16.83 -11.24 -1.37
CA ALA A 35 -16.28 -11.43 -0.03
C ALA A 35 -15.65 -10.15 0.57
N SER A 36 -15.67 -9.04 -0.17
CA SER A 36 -15.03 -7.78 0.24
C SER A 36 -15.58 -7.24 1.56
N GLN A 37 -14.68 -6.81 2.43
CA GLN A 37 -15.00 -6.24 3.75
C GLN A 37 -14.74 -4.73 3.81
N ILE A 38 -14.36 -4.10 2.70
CA ILE A 38 -14.05 -2.66 2.62
C ILE A 38 -15.17 -1.80 3.21
N ASP A 39 -16.44 -2.07 2.86
CA ASP A 39 -17.58 -1.29 3.34
C ASP A 39 -17.74 -1.38 4.87
N LEU A 40 -17.49 -2.55 5.46
CA LEU A 40 -17.56 -2.75 6.92
C LEU A 40 -16.48 -1.96 7.66
N VAL A 41 -15.26 -1.90 7.10
CA VAL A 41 -14.14 -1.13 7.66
C VAL A 41 -14.40 0.37 7.48
N ALA A 42 -14.87 0.80 6.31
CA ALA A 42 -15.17 2.19 6.00
C ALA A 42 -16.31 2.74 6.87
N GLU A 43 -17.35 1.95 7.13
CA GLU A 43 -18.43 2.31 8.05
C GLU A 43 -17.91 2.52 9.48
N ARG A 44 -17.18 1.55 10.03
CA ARG A 44 -16.61 1.65 11.40
C ARG A 44 -15.65 2.82 11.54
N THR A 45 -14.78 3.02 10.55
CA THR A 45 -13.85 4.14 10.52
C THR A 45 -14.59 5.47 10.63
N ARG A 46 -15.71 5.63 9.92
CA ARG A 46 -16.52 6.86 9.99
C ARG A 46 -17.26 6.99 11.32
N THR A 47 -17.96 5.93 11.72
CA THR A 47 -18.83 5.93 12.92
C THR A 47 -18.05 6.16 14.20
N LEU A 48 -16.82 5.63 14.29
CA LEU A 48 -15.98 5.70 15.49
C LEU A 48 -14.96 6.85 15.45
N GLY A 49 -14.95 7.67 14.40
CA GLY A 49 -14.03 8.81 14.32
C GLY A 49 -12.56 8.44 14.07
N PHE A 50 -12.30 7.35 13.35
CA PHE A 50 -10.97 6.80 13.09
C PHE A 50 -10.35 7.29 11.76
N GLN A 51 -10.95 8.28 11.09
CA GLN A 51 -10.44 8.83 9.83
C GLN A 51 -8.97 9.25 9.97
N GLY A 52 -8.13 8.83 9.01
CA GLY A 52 -6.69 9.09 9.04
C GLY A 52 -5.89 8.23 10.02
N ARG A 53 -6.53 7.28 10.73
CA ARG A 53 -5.91 6.37 11.70
C ARG A 53 -6.08 4.90 11.34
N VAL A 54 -6.51 4.62 10.11
CA VAL A 54 -6.74 3.26 9.59
C VAL A 54 -5.94 3.06 8.31
N ALA A 55 -5.20 1.97 8.25
CA ALA A 55 -4.60 1.44 7.04
C ALA A 55 -5.17 0.04 6.76
N ILE A 56 -5.28 -0.30 5.48
CA ILE A 56 -5.62 -1.66 5.04
C ILE A 56 -4.58 -2.12 4.03
N GLY A 57 -4.13 -3.36 4.19
CA GLY A 57 -3.11 -3.98 3.35
C GLY A 57 -3.68 -5.06 2.43
N HIS A 58 -2.99 -5.27 1.31
CA HIS A 58 -3.28 -6.25 0.26
C HIS A 58 -4.47 -5.84 -0.60
N VAL A 59 -5.67 -6.10 -0.10
CA VAL A 59 -6.94 -5.79 -0.76
C VAL A 59 -6.96 -6.26 -2.22
N THR A 60 -6.42 -7.46 -2.46
CA THR A 60 -6.23 -8.03 -3.80
C THR A 60 -7.56 -8.19 -4.53
N THR A 61 -8.65 -8.34 -3.77
CA THR A 61 -10.03 -8.37 -4.28
C THR A 61 -10.36 -7.18 -5.19
N LEU A 62 -9.79 -5.99 -4.96
CA LEU A 62 -9.98 -4.82 -5.83
C LEU A 62 -9.54 -5.08 -7.28
N ALA A 63 -8.55 -5.96 -7.50
CA ALA A 63 -8.09 -6.32 -8.83
C ALA A 63 -9.05 -7.28 -9.57
N ALA A 64 -9.95 -7.92 -8.83
CA ALA A 64 -10.97 -8.83 -9.36
C ALA A 64 -12.35 -8.18 -9.50
N MET A 65 -12.55 -6.95 -8.98
CA MET A 65 -13.80 -6.21 -9.11
C MET A 65 -13.97 -5.66 -10.53
N ASP A 66 -15.18 -5.79 -11.09
CA ASP A 66 -15.53 -5.16 -12.37
C ASP A 66 -15.49 -3.62 -12.29
N ASP A 67 -15.90 -3.07 -11.13
CA ASP A 67 -15.87 -1.65 -10.82
C ASP A 67 -15.31 -1.42 -9.40
N PRO A 68 -13.98 -1.26 -9.24
CA PRO A 68 -13.37 -0.99 -7.94
C PRO A 68 -13.58 0.45 -7.46
N ASP A 69 -14.06 1.38 -8.30
CA ASP A 69 -14.07 2.81 -7.98
C ASP A 69 -14.97 3.14 -6.80
N LYS A 70 -16.11 2.45 -6.67
CA LYS A 70 -17.01 2.61 -5.51
C LYS A 70 -16.29 2.27 -4.20
N ALA A 71 -15.54 1.17 -4.18
CA ALA A 71 -14.80 0.74 -3.00
C ALA A 71 -13.65 1.71 -2.69
N LEU A 72 -12.90 2.14 -3.72
CA LEU A 72 -11.84 3.13 -3.58
C LEU A 72 -12.34 4.49 -3.08
N ALA A 73 -13.47 4.97 -3.60
CA ALA A 73 -14.13 6.18 -3.11
C ALA A 73 -14.55 6.03 -1.64
N ALA A 74 -15.08 4.86 -1.25
CA ALA A 74 -15.42 4.59 0.14
C ALA A 74 -14.20 4.64 1.08
N LEU A 75 -13.02 4.19 0.62
CA LEU A 75 -11.75 4.33 1.36
C LEU A 75 -11.32 5.79 1.47
N ALA A 76 -11.34 6.53 0.36
CA ALA A 76 -10.95 7.94 0.32
C ALA A 76 -11.83 8.79 1.25
N ASP A 77 -13.16 8.63 1.15
CA ASP A 77 -14.14 9.34 1.97
C ASP A 77 -14.02 9.00 3.47
N ALA A 78 -13.58 7.78 3.81
CA ALA A 78 -13.33 7.37 5.19
C ALA A 78 -11.93 7.78 5.68
N GLY A 79 -11.08 8.36 4.83
CA GLY A 79 -9.70 8.68 5.18
C GLY A 79 -8.85 7.44 5.51
N ILE A 80 -9.15 6.31 4.88
CA ILE A 80 -8.40 5.05 5.04
C ILE A 80 -7.22 5.03 4.07
N ALA A 81 -6.04 4.65 4.55
CA ALA A 81 -4.87 4.43 3.71
C ALA A 81 -4.84 3.00 3.15
N LEU A 82 -4.31 2.84 1.93
CA LEU A 82 -4.16 1.55 1.25
C LEU A 82 -2.68 1.19 1.13
N ALA A 83 -2.25 0.08 1.72
CA ALA A 83 -0.90 -0.46 1.57
C ALA A 83 -0.90 -1.61 0.54
N VAL A 84 -0.23 -1.40 -0.58
CA VAL A 84 -0.13 -2.38 -1.67
C VAL A 84 1.22 -3.09 -1.61
N MET A 85 1.23 -4.42 -1.83
CA MET A 85 2.43 -5.25 -1.62
C MET A 85 2.74 -6.09 -2.86
N PRO A 86 3.14 -5.45 -3.99
CA PRO A 86 3.04 -6.04 -5.32
C PRO A 86 3.75 -7.39 -5.49
N ALA A 87 4.95 -7.53 -4.95
CA ALA A 87 5.74 -8.76 -5.08
C ALA A 87 5.12 -9.93 -4.31
N THR A 88 4.68 -9.68 -3.08
CA THR A 88 4.04 -10.70 -2.23
C THR A 88 2.68 -11.08 -2.81
N ASP A 89 1.89 -10.09 -3.22
CA ASP A 89 0.54 -10.29 -3.75
C ASP A 89 0.57 -11.11 -5.04
N LEU A 90 1.48 -10.80 -5.97
CA LEU A 90 1.71 -11.61 -7.18
C LEU A 90 2.17 -13.04 -6.88
N TYR A 91 2.94 -13.24 -5.81
CA TYR A 91 3.47 -14.56 -5.47
C TYR A 91 2.38 -15.46 -4.85
N LEU A 92 1.54 -14.87 -4.00
CA LEU A 92 0.57 -15.59 -3.18
C LEU A 92 -0.83 -15.69 -3.82
N ALA A 93 -1.21 -14.77 -4.69
CA ALA A 93 -2.55 -14.71 -5.30
C ALA A 93 -2.49 -14.74 -6.85
N GLY A 94 -3.65 -14.90 -7.49
CA GLY A 94 -3.76 -14.83 -8.96
C GLY A 94 -3.04 -15.94 -9.70
N HIS A 95 -2.67 -17.04 -9.04
CA HIS A 95 -1.84 -18.06 -9.66
C HIS A 95 -2.64 -18.87 -10.71
N PRO A 96 -2.17 -19.01 -11.97
CA PRO A 96 -2.90 -19.70 -13.04
C PRO A 96 -3.27 -21.17 -12.73
N ARG A 97 -2.47 -21.87 -11.91
CA ARG A 97 -2.77 -23.24 -11.46
C ARG A 97 -3.89 -23.32 -10.41
N ALA A 98 -4.23 -22.21 -9.77
CA ALA A 98 -5.34 -22.10 -8.82
C ALA A 98 -6.63 -21.58 -9.49
N ALA A 99 -6.52 -20.95 -10.67
CA ALA A 99 -7.67 -20.49 -11.44
C ALA A 99 -8.39 -21.67 -12.10
N SER A 100 -9.44 -22.19 -11.47
CA SER A 100 -10.31 -23.20 -12.09
C SER A 100 -11.18 -22.56 -13.18
N GLY A 101 -10.61 -22.42 -14.39
CA GLY A 101 -11.35 -22.14 -15.62
C GLY A 101 -11.40 -20.69 -16.10
N GLY A 102 -10.54 -19.79 -15.59
CA GLY A 102 -10.46 -18.38 -16.00
C GLY A 102 -9.03 -17.87 -16.18
N PHE A 103 -8.88 -16.63 -16.68
CA PHE A 103 -7.58 -15.95 -16.70
C PHE A 103 -7.18 -15.52 -15.29
N ALA A 104 -5.91 -15.73 -14.94
CA ALA A 104 -5.31 -15.17 -13.74
C ALA A 104 -5.39 -13.64 -13.75
N THR A 105 -5.88 -13.04 -12.66
CA THR A 105 -5.74 -11.59 -12.44
C THR A 105 -4.28 -11.28 -12.07
N ARG A 106 -3.91 -10.00 -12.02
CA ARG A 106 -2.60 -9.61 -11.44
C ARG A 106 -2.62 -9.68 -9.92
N SER A 107 -3.79 -9.80 -9.29
CA SER A 107 -4.03 -9.80 -7.84
C SER A 107 -3.30 -8.70 -7.07
N VAL A 108 -3.12 -7.51 -7.66
CA VAL A 108 -2.55 -6.33 -6.98
C VAL A 108 -3.54 -5.18 -7.06
N ALA A 109 -3.88 -4.60 -5.90
CA ALA A 109 -4.80 -3.46 -5.82
C ALA A 109 -4.35 -2.28 -6.70
N PRO A 110 -5.27 -1.59 -7.39
CA PRO A 110 -4.94 -0.64 -8.46
C PRO A 110 -4.38 0.70 -7.94
N VAL A 111 -3.06 0.75 -7.70
CA VAL A 111 -2.34 1.89 -7.09
C VAL A 111 -2.68 3.24 -7.74
N LEU A 112 -2.57 3.33 -9.07
CA LEU A 112 -2.77 4.61 -9.77
C LEU A 112 -4.22 5.09 -9.69
N ARG A 113 -5.18 4.17 -9.84
CA ARG A 113 -6.61 4.51 -9.77
C ARG A 113 -7.03 4.89 -8.35
N ALA A 114 -6.52 4.18 -7.34
CA ALA A 114 -6.73 4.51 -5.95
C ALA A 114 -6.22 5.92 -5.62
N ALA A 115 -5.00 6.25 -6.06
CA ALA A 115 -4.45 7.59 -5.88
C ALA A 115 -5.25 8.67 -6.62
N GLU A 116 -5.72 8.40 -7.84
CA GLU A 116 -6.58 9.31 -8.61
C GLU A 116 -7.89 9.64 -7.88
N LEU A 117 -8.47 8.64 -7.19
CA LEU A 117 -9.67 8.81 -6.37
C LEU A 117 -9.39 9.40 -4.97
N GLY A 118 -8.15 9.81 -4.70
CA GLY A 118 -7.77 10.47 -3.44
C GLY A 118 -7.43 9.52 -2.29
N VAL A 119 -7.33 8.21 -2.54
CA VAL A 119 -6.85 7.26 -1.53
C VAL A 119 -5.36 7.50 -1.28
N ARG A 120 -4.95 7.58 -0.02
CA ARG A 120 -3.52 7.60 0.33
C ARG A 120 -2.95 6.19 0.15
N VAL A 121 -2.15 6.01 -0.89
CA VAL A 121 -1.55 4.71 -1.20
C VAL A 121 -0.10 4.64 -0.74
N SER A 122 0.29 3.54 -0.09
CA SER A 122 1.69 3.17 0.13
C SER A 122 2.04 1.87 -0.59
N ILE A 123 3.32 1.69 -0.92
CA ILE A 123 3.85 0.44 -1.46
C ILE A 123 4.81 -0.15 -0.42
N ALA A 124 4.71 -1.45 -0.17
CA ALA A 124 5.55 -2.17 0.78
C ALA A 124 6.06 -3.51 0.21
N ASN A 125 7.12 -4.05 0.83
CA ASN A 125 7.68 -5.35 0.46
C ASN A 125 6.88 -6.53 1.05
N ASN A 126 6.34 -6.35 2.25
CA ASN A 126 5.75 -7.42 3.08
C ASN A 126 6.75 -8.53 3.42
N ASN A 127 6.60 -9.71 2.80
CA ASN A 127 7.38 -10.89 3.13
C ASN A 127 8.75 -10.85 2.44
N LEU A 128 9.81 -11.19 3.18
CA LEU A 128 11.17 -11.24 2.67
C LEU A 128 11.81 -12.56 3.10
N CYS A 129 12.11 -13.43 2.13
CA CYS A 129 12.84 -14.67 2.34
C CYS A 129 12.24 -15.56 3.46
N ASN A 130 10.92 -15.68 3.49
CA ASN A 130 10.19 -16.40 4.53
C ASN A 130 9.20 -17.44 3.93
N PRO A 131 8.49 -18.23 4.75
CA PRO A 131 7.58 -19.27 4.25
C PRO A 131 6.43 -18.78 3.36
N PHE A 132 6.05 -17.50 3.45
CA PHE A 132 5.00 -16.91 2.62
C PHE A 132 5.54 -16.37 1.30
N ALA A 133 6.75 -15.80 1.28
CA ALA A 133 7.41 -15.41 0.04
C ALA A 133 8.93 -15.62 0.16
N PRO A 134 9.53 -16.50 -0.67
CA PRO A 134 10.96 -16.75 -0.63
C PRO A 134 11.77 -15.67 -1.34
N TYR A 135 11.12 -14.71 -2.01
CA TYR A 135 11.75 -13.64 -2.79
C TYR A 135 11.75 -12.31 -2.02
N GLY A 136 12.74 -11.47 -2.31
CA GLY A 136 12.79 -10.09 -1.82
C GLY A 136 14.17 -9.69 -1.30
N ASN A 137 14.44 -8.39 -1.31
CA ASN A 137 15.71 -7.81 -0.83
C ASN A 137 15.50 -6.52 -0.02
N GLY A 138 14.26 -6.19 0.35
CA GLY A 138 13.91 -5.00 1.11
C GLY A 138 13.98 -3.67 0.33
N SER A 139 14.29 -3.68 -0.98
CA SER A 139 14.40 -2.46 -1.77
C SER A 139 13.02 -1.87 -2.08
N GLN A 140 12.72 -0.72 -1.48
CA GLN A 140 11.51 0.06 -1.80
C GLN A 140 11.52 0.58 -3.24
N LEU A 141 12.70 0.85 -3.81
CA LEU A 141 12.82 1.25 -5.22
C LEU A 141 12.39 0.12 -6.16
N GLN A 142 12.76 -1.13 -5.86
CA GLN A 142 12.33 -2.28 -6.66
C GLN A 142 10.84 -2.58 -6.47
N ALA A 143 10.28 -2.38 -5.27
CA ALA A 143 8.85 -2.51 -5.04
C ALA A 143 8.05 -1.49 -5.87
N ALA A 144 8.46 -0.21 -5.88
CA ALA A 144 7.85 0.82 -6.73
C ALA A 144 8.04 0.55 -8.22
N TRP A 145 9.22 0.09 -8.63
CA TRP A 145 9.49 -0.30 -10.02
C TRP A 145 8.56 -1.41 -10.51
N LEU A 146 8.36 -2.45 -9.70
CA LEU A 146 7.43 -3.53 -10.00
C LEU A 146 5.99 -3.00 -10.13
N ALA A 147 5.57 -2.12 -9.22
CA ALA A 147 4.26 -1.45 -9.34
C ALA A 147 4.15 -0.65 -10.65
N GLY A 148 5.21 0.06 -11.06
CA GLY A 148 5.24 0.79 -12.32
C GLY A 148 5.04 -0.10 -13.55
N LEU A 149 5.66 -1.29 -13.56
CA LEU A 149 5.42 -2.30 -14.60
C LEU A 149 3.98 -2.82 -14.59
N LEU A 150 3.47 -3.15 -13.40
CA LEU A 150 2.12 -3.71 -13.24
C LEU A 150 1.02 -2.74 -13.62
N PHE A 151 1.18 -1.44 -13.34
CA PHE A 151 0.16 -0.44 -13.64
C PHE A 151 0.44 0.35 -14.90
N ARG A 152 1.51 0.00 -15.64
CA ARG A 152 1.94 0.72 -16.84
C ARG A 152 2.05 2.23 -16.57
N ALA A 153 2.71 2.59 -15.48
CA ALA A 153 2.95 3.98 -15.12
C ALA A 153 3.89 4.61 -16.15
N VAL A 154 3.36 5.47 -17.03
CA VAL A 154 4.12 6.09 -18.12
C VAL A 154 4.37 7.56 -17.83
N SER A 155 3.35 8.25 -17.34
CA SER A 155 3.36 9.71 -17.23
C SER A 155 4.24 10.20 -16.08
N PRO A 156 4.73 11.46 -16.12
CA PRO A 156 5.39 12.07 -14.96
C PRO A 156 4.51 12.09 -13.70
N ALA A 157 3.19 12.22 -13.86
CA ALA A 157 2.24 12.18 -12.75
C ALA A 157 2.15 10.77 -12.13
N ASP A 158 2.12 9.71 -12.94
CA ASP A 158 2.10 8.33 -12.45
C ASP A 158 3.38 8.03 -11.65
N ARG A 159 4.53 8.48 -12.16
CA ARG A 159 5.82 8.32 -11.46
C ARG A 159 5.85 9.05 -10.14
N ARG A 160 5.21 10.23 -10.06
CA ARG A 160 5.07 10.97 -8.81
C ARG A 160 4.22 10.19 -7.81
N VAL A 161 3.10 9.61 -8.24
CA VAL A 161 2.27 8.74 -7.39
C VAL A 161 3.08 7.58 -6.81
N LEU A 162 3.86 6.89 -7.64
CA LEU A 162 4.70 5.77 -7.18
C LEU A 162 5.79 6.22 -6.20
N LEU A 163 6.41 7.37 -6.43
CA LEU A 163 7.42 7.92 -5.54
C LEU A 163 6.82 8.32 -4.18
N ASP A 164 5.68 9.02 -4.19
CA ASP A 164 4.98 9.40 -2.96
C ASP A 164 4.55 8.15 -2.17
N ALA A 165 4.14 7.08 -2.86
CA ALA A 165 3.76 5.80 -2.25
C ALA A 165 4.90 5.07 -1.52
N ILE A 166 6.16 5.37 -1.80
CA ILE A 166 7.31 4.83 -1.05
C ILE A 166 8.03 5.87 -0.19
N THR A 167 7.54 7.12 -0.14
CA THR A 167 8.17 8.21 0.62
C THR A 167 7.16 8.97 1.49
N ALA A 168 6.45 9.95 0.93
CA ALA A 168 5.58 10.87 1.67
C ALA A 168 4.34 10.19 2.26
N ASN A 169 3.70 9.30 1.51
CA ASN A 169 2.47 8.63 1.95
C ASN A 169 2.69 7.70 3.14
N PRO A 170 3.65 6.74 3.13
CA PRO A 170 3.89 5.90 4.31
C PRO A 170 4.34 6.72 5.52
N ALA A 171 5.07 7.82 5.33
CA ALA A 171 5.42 8.73 6.43
C ALA A 171 4.17 9.37 7.07
N ALA A 172 3.23 9.83 6.25
CA ALA A 172 1.96 10.38 6.73
C ALA A 172 1.09 9.32 7.42
N VAL A 173 1.06 8.09 6.91
CA VAL A 173 0.33 6.97 7.54
C VAL A 173 0.90 6.63 8.92
N LEU A 174 2.23 6.64 9.05
CA LEU A 174 2.92 6.38 10.31
C LEU A 174 2.91 7.58 11.27
N GLY A 175 2.36 8.74 10.86
CA GLY A 175 2.35 9.96 11.67
C GLY A 175 3.74 10.54 11.92
N LEU A 176 4.69 10.30 11.01
CA LEU A 176 6.04 10.85 11.14
C LEU A 176 6.03 12.36 10.87
N PRO A 177 6.94 13.13 11.52
CA PRO A 177 7.12 14.55 11.22
C PRO A 177 7.43 14.82 9.74
N GLU A 178 7.26 16.08 9.33
CA GLU A 178 7.65 16.51 7.98
C GLU A 178 9.11 16.11 7.69
N ARG A 179 9.28 15.41 6.57
CA ARG A 179 10.55 14.85 6.14
C ARG A 179 10.76 15.04 4.65
N GLY A 180 12.00 15.25 4.27
CA GLY A 180 12.39 15.55 2.89
C GLY A 180 13.52 16.58 2.84
N PRO A 181 14.02 16.90 1.63
CA PRO A 181 15.13 17.83 1.44
C PRO A 181 14.66 19.29 1.57
N VAL A 182 14.06 19.64 2.71
CA VAL A 182 13.56 20.98 3.03
C VAL A 182 14.19 21.49 4.33
N PRO A 183 14.55 22.79 4.42
CA PRO A 183 15.13 23.35 5.64
C PRO A 183 14.25 23.14 6.88
N GLY A 184 14.83 22.65 7.96
CA GLY A 184 14.15 22.41 9.24
C GLY A 184 13.58 20.99 9.42
N ALA A 185 13.55 20.17 8.37
CA ALA A 185 13.19 18.75 8.48
C ALA A 185 14.37 17.92 9.03
N ALA A 186 14.05 16.68 9.45
CA ALA A 186 15.06 15.70 9.85
C ALA A 186 16.08 15.46 8.72
N ALA A 187 17.36 15.35 9.08
CA ALA A 187 18.46 15.15 8.15
C ALA A 187 18.62 13.68 7.72
N ASP A 188 17.49 13.04 7.36
CA ASP A 188 17.41 11.65 6.93
C ASP A 188 17.20 11.60 5.41
N LEU A 189 18.24 11.24 4.67
CA LEU A 189 18.29 11.35 3.22
C LEU A 189 18.82 10.08 2.57
N VAL A 190 18.34 9.80 1.35
CA VAL A 190 18.88 8.74 0.51
C VAL A 190 19.39 9.39 -0.78
N VAL A 191 20.68 9.19 -1.06
CA VAL A 191 21.30 9.65 -2.30
C VAL A 191 21.23 8.51 -3.31
N VAL A 192 20.64 8.78 -4.47
CA VAL A 192 20.43 7.82 -5.54
C VAL A 192 21.22 8.22 -6.78
N ASP A 193 21.73 7.23 -7.50
CA ASP A 193 22.47 7.44 -8.75
C ASP A 193 21.49 7.57 -9.94
N ALA A 194 20.87 8.74 -10.06
CA ALA A 194 19.90 9.05 -11.12
C ALA A 194 19.87 10.55 -11.47
N ASP A 195 19.71 10.86 -12.76
CA ASP A 195 19.70 12.24 -13.26
C ASP A 195 18.41 13.01 -12.94
N ARG A 196 17.29 12.29 -12.80
CA ARG A 196 15.97 12.87 -12.55
C ARG A 196 15.23 12.07 -11.50
N LEU A 197 14.48 12.77 -10.64
CA LEU A 197 13.71 12.15 -9.57
C LEU A 197 12.72 11.08 -10.08
N GLY A 198 12.07 11.33 -11.21
CA GLY A 198 11.14 10.36 -11.81
C GLY A 198 11.81 9.08 -12.34
N ASP A 199 13.12 9.09 -12.58
CA ASP A 199 13.85 7.90 -13.04
C ASP A 199 14.10 6.90 -11.91
N VAL A 200 14.00 7.35 -10.64
CA VAL A 200 14.17 6.51 -9.44
C VAL A 200 13.20 5.32 -9.43
N VAL A 201 11.93 5.55 -9.75
CA VAL A 201 10.90 4.48 -9.81
C VAL A 201 10.91 3.72 -11.14
N VAL A 202 11.64 4.19 -12.14
CA VAL A 202 11.74 3.54 -13.46
C VAL A 202 12.94 2.60 -13.54
N GLN A 203 14.05 2.98 -12.90
CA GLN A 203 15.32 2.27 -13.02
C GLN A 203 15.70 1.49 -11.75
N ALA A 204 15.05 1.77 -10.62
CA ALA A 204 15.46 1.28 -9.31
C ALA A 204 17.00 1.43 -9.11
N PRO A 205 17.52 2.67 -9.24
CA PRO A 205 18.96 2.93 -9.31
C PRO A 205 19.67 2.52 -8.02
N ARG A 206 20.99 2.44 -8.10
CA ARG A 206 21.85 2.18 -6.94
C ARG A 206 21.67 3.30 -5.90
N ILE A 207 21.59 2.91 -4.64
CA ILE A 207 21.76 3.83 -3.51
C ILE A 207 23.26 4.14 -3.38
N ALA A 208 23.61 5.41 -3.56
CA ALA A 208 24.98 5.90 -3.47
C ALA A 208 25.39 6.17 -2.01
N ALA A 209 24.46 6.67 -1.20
CA ALA A 209 24.66 6.97 0.21
C ALA A 209 23.33 7.01 0.96
N VAL A 210 23.37 6.74 2.26
CA VAL A 210 22.27 6.98 3.20
C VAL A 210 22.78 7.89 4.30
N VAL A 211 22.00 8.90 4.64
CA VAL A 211 22.27 9.81 5.75
C VAL A 211 21.14 9.65 6.76
N GLU A 212 21.49 9.46 8.03
CA GLU A 212 20.56 9.39 9.15
C GLU A 212 21.03 10.34 10.24
N ASP A 213 20.13 11.20 10.72
CA ASP A 213 20.40 12.26 11.69
C ASP A 213 21.64 13.12 11.34
N GLY A 214 21.82 13.39 10.04
CA GLY A 214 22.92 14.18 9.50
C GLY A 214 24.26 13.45 9.39
N ALA A 215 24.32 12.16 9.72
CA ALA A 215 25.53 11.33 9.59
C ALA A 215 25.42 10.35 8.41
N LEU A 216 26.52 10.17 7.67
CA LEU A 216 26.63 9.16 6.62
C LEU A 216 26.70 7.76 7.25
N LEU A 217 25.84 6.84 6.81
CA LEU A 217 25.84 5.42 7.20
C LEU A 217 26.75 4.55 6.32
#